data_AF-A0A0A1CU28-F1
#
_entry.id   AF-A0A0A1CU28-F1
#
_cell.length_a   1.000
_cell.length_b   1.000
_cell.length_c   1.000
_cell.angle_alpha   90.00
_cell.angle_beta   90.00
_cell.angle_gamma   90.00
#
_symmetry.space_group_name_H-M   'P 1'
#
loop_
_entity.id
_entity.type
_entity.pdbx_description
1 polymer ?
#
loop_
_entity_poly.entity_id
_entity_poly.type
_entity_poly.pdbx_seq_one_letter_code
_entity_poly.pdbx_strand_id
1 'polypeptide(L)'
;MLALPALTRYMAAHTGARGMKRLREALKLTRVGSDSPRETQLRLMIERSHLPTFVTNFEIRDASGKGLVSPDLACVDYQTCAEYDGGHHFTPEQQSKDHDRDYITQDLGWHQVLINNNDMKAGEQVVITKIARMLVAGGWADTRKLARRSLKDRLNTRKDYE
;
A
#
# COMPACT_ATOMS: atom_id res chain seq x y z
N MET A 1 -7.03 -16.93 -14.20
CA MET A 1 -7.38 -16.43 -12.85
C MET A 1 -8.61 -17.18 -12.37
N LEU A 2 -8.58 -17.82 -11.20
CA LEU A 2 -9.76 -18.52 -10.62
C LEU A 2 -10.66 -17.48 -9.95
N ALA A 3 -11.92 -17.37 -10.40
CA ALA A 3 -12.87 -16.42 -9.81
C ALA A 3 -13.22 -16.83 -8.36
N LEU A 4 -13.42 -15.84 -7.47
CA LEU A 4 -13.78 -16.06 -6.06
C LEU A 4 -14.91 -17.10 -5.87
N PRO A 5 -16.03 -17.08 -6.64
CA PRO A 5 -17.10 -18.06 -6.49
C PRO A 5 -16.70 -19.51 -6.81
N ALA A 6 -15.70 -19.71 -7.67
CA ALA A 6 -15.17 -21.04 -7.96
C ALA A 6 -14.26 -21.53 -6.82
N LEU A 7 -13.46 -20.62 -6.24
CA LEU A 7 -12.64 -20.91 -5.07
C LEU A 7 -13.49 -21.27 -3.85
N THR A 8 -14.57 -20.52 -3.57
CA THR A 8 -15.48 -20.80 -2.45
C THR A 8 -16.15 -22.17 -2.58
N ARG A 9 -16.59 -22.54 -3.80
CA ARG A 9 -17.16 -23.86 -4.06
C ARG A 9 -16.16 -24.99 -3.84
N TYR A 10 -14.92 -24.81 -4.31
CA TYR A 10 -13.85 -25.77 -4.07
C TYR A 10 -13.58 -25.98 -2.58
N MET A 11 -13.54 -24.90 -1.79
CA MET A 11 -13.34 -24.95 -0.34
C MET A 11 -14.49 -25.63 0.43
N ALA A 12 -15.72 -25.47 -0.05
CA ALA A 12 -16.90 -26.12 0.53
C ALA A 12 -16.86 -27.64 0.31
N ALA A 13 -16.35 -28.10 -0.83
CA ALA A 13 -16.22 -29.53 -1.15
C ALA A 13 -15.02 -30.23 -0.47
N HIS A 14 -14.03 -29.47 0.05
CA HIS A 14 -12.77 -30.01 0.58
C HIS A 14 -12.47 -29.55 2.01
N THR A 15 -13.45 -29.69 2.92
CA THR A 15 -13.39 -29.12 4.27
C THR A 15 -12.25 -29.66 5.16
N GLY A 16 -11.83 -30.91 4.95
CA GLY A 16 -10.77 -31.61 5.70
C GLY A 16 -9.38 -31.57 5.06
N ALA A 17 -9.21 -30.91 3.91
CA ALA A 17 -7.91 -30.84 3.24
C ALA A 17 -6.88 -30.05 4.06
N ARG A 18 -5.62 -30.50 4.04
CA ARG A 18 -4.51 -29.80 4.70
C ARG A 18 -4.41 -28.37 4.14
N GLY A 19 -4.41 -27.38 5.04
CA GLY A 19 -4.36 -25.96 4.65
C GLY A 19 -5.72 -25.26 4.53
N MET A 20 -6.85 -25.96 4.65
CA MET A 20 -8.18 -25.36 4.44
C MET A 20 -8.56 -24.29 5.49
N LYS A 21 -8.07 -24.42 6.73
CA LYS A 21 -8.19 -23.36 7.75
C LYS A 21 -7.44 -22.08 7.32
N ARG A 22 -6.20 -22.22 6.85
CA ARG A 22 -5.39 -21.09 6.37
C ARG A 22 -6.01 -20.44 5.14
N LEU A 23 -6.59 -21.24 4.23
CA LEU A 23 -7.26 -20.73 3.04
C LEU A 23 -8.54 -19.94 3.40
N ARG A 24 -9.32 -20.38 4.39
CA ARG A 24 -10.47 -19.60 4.91
C ARG A 24 -10.06 -18.28 5.53
N GLU A 25 -8.98 -18.26 6.30
CA GLU A 25 -8.46 -17.00 6.86
C GLU A 25 -7.93 -16.08 5.75
N ALA A 26 -7.17 -16.60 4.80
CA ALA A 26 -6.70 -15.83 3.64
C ALA A 26 -7.85 -15.25 2.81
N LEU A 27 -8.94 -15.99 2.62
CA LEU A 27 -10.12 -15.52 1.90
C LEU A 27 -10.78 -14.32 2.60
N LYS A 28 -10.90 -14.34 3.93
CA LYS A 28 -11.42 -13.20 4.72
C LYS A 28 -10.55 -11.94 4.56
N LEU A 29 -9.25 -12.15 4.34
CA LEU A 29 -8.29 -11.08 4.11
C LEU A 29 -8.23 -10.64 2.66
N THR A 30 -8.85 -11.34 1.71
CA THR A 30 -8.81 -10.92 0.31
C THR A 30 -9.68 -9.67 0.13
N ARG A 31 -9.21 -8.73 -0.69
CA ARG A 31 -9.97 -7.58 -1.17
C ARG A 31 -9.85 -7.55 -2.68
N VAL A 32 -10.93 -7.21 -3.37
CA VAL A 32 -10.87 -6.87 -4.80
C VAL A 32 -10.02 -5.60 -4.92
N GLY A 33 -9.11 -5.53 -5.89
CA GLY A 33 -8.20 -4.39 -6.06
C GLY A 33 -6.84 -4.48 -5.35
N SER A 34 -6.43 -5.66 -4.89
CA SER A 34 -5.02 -5.94 -4.62
C SER A 34 -4.52 -6.87 -5.72
N ASP A 35 -3.85 -6.29 -6.70
CA ASP A 35 -3.41 -6.94 -7.93
C ASP A 35 -2.11 -7.73 -7.72
N SER A 36 -1.44 -7.56 -6.57
CA SER A 36 -0.32 -8.38 -6.13
C SER A 36 -0.39 -8.89 -4.67
N PRO A 37 0.30 -10.02 -4.36
CA PRO A 37 0.46 -10.47 -2.96
C PRO A 37 1.12 -9.43 -2.05
N ARG A 38 1.92 -8.52 -2.63
CA ARG A 38 2.66 -7.48 -1.89
C ARG A 38 1.77 -6.31 -1.50
N GLU A 39 0.86 -5.90 -2.37
CA GLU A 39 -0.20 -4.93 -2.01
C GLU A 39 -1.09 -5.49 -0.90
N THR A 40 -1.45 -6.78 -0.99
CA THR A 40 -2.18 -7.45 0.11
C THR A 40 -1.37 -7.41 1.40
N GLN A 41 -0.06 -7.70 1.34
CA GLN A 41 0.81 -7.65 2.51
C GLN A 41 0.89 -6.24 3.11
N LEU A 42 1.03 -5.21 2.26
CA LEU A 42 1.07 -3.80 2.67
C LEU A 42 -0.23 -3.40 3.37
N ARG A 43 -1.39 -3.71 2.78
CA ARG A 43 -2.70 -3.45 3.40
C ARG A 43 -2.82 -4.11 4.77
N LEU A 44 -2.39 -5.36 4.90
CA LEU A 44 -2.44 -6.08 6.17
C LEU A 44 -1.51 -5.50 7.24
N MET A 45 -0.35 -4.94 6.86
CA MET A 45 0.51 -4.20 7.79
C MET A 45 -0.21 -2.94 8.30
N ILE A 46 -0.84 -2.19 7.39
CA ILE A 46 -1.60 -0.98 7.76
C ILE A 46 -2.78 -1.34 8.69
N GLU A 47 -3.61 -2.33 8.31
CA GLU A 47 -4.79 -2.74 9.09
C GLU A 47 -4.46 -3.23 10.50
N ARG A 48 -3.25 -3.77 10.72
CA ARG A 48 -2.79 -4.24 12.05
C ARG A 48 -2.13 -3.13 12.87
N SER A 49 -1.85 -2.00 12.25
CA SER A 49 -1.20 -0.87 12.89
C SER A 49 -2.20 0.08 13.54
N HIS A 50 -1.71 1.19 14.11
CA HIS A 50 -2.55 2.26 14.63
C HIS A 50 -2.71 3.41 13.62
N LEU A 51 -2.41 3.16 12.34
CA LEU A 51 -2.66 4.13 11.29
C LEU A 51 -4.18 4.26 11.06
N PRO A 52 -4.62 5.41 10.51
CA PRO A 52 -5.96 5.57 9.95
C PRO A 52 -6.30 4.49 8.91
N THR A 53 -7.58 4.35 8.61
CA THR A 53 -8.06 3.37 7.62
C THR A 53 -7.63 3.74 6.21
N PHE A 54 -7.15 2.74 5.47
CA PHE A 54 -6.89 2.83 4.04
C PHE A 54 -7.89 1.94 3.28
N VAL A 55 -8.33 2.40 2.11
CA VAL A 55 -9.25 1.70 1.20
C VAL A 55 -8.56 1.36 -0.11
N THR A 56 -8.95 0.25 -0.74
CA THR A 56 -8.52 -0.14 -2.10
C THR A 56 -9.53 0.36 -3.14
N ASN A 57 -9.14 0.37 -4.42
CA ASN A 57 -9.97 0.83 -5.56
C ASN A 57 -10.51 2.27 -5.39
N PHE A 58 -9.77 3.12 -4.68
CA PHE A 58 -10.13 4.53 -4.60
C PHE A 58 -9.55 5.27 -5.80
N GLU A 59 -10.35 6.13 -6.39
CA GLU A 59 -9.95 6.93 -7.54
C GLU A 59 -9.85 8.40 -7.10
N ILE A 60 -8.64 8.94 -7.15
CA ILE A 60 -8.38 10.36 -6.91
C ILE A 60 -8.88 11.13 -8.14
N ARG A 61 -9.77 12.09 -7.88
CA ARG A 61 -10.50 12.85 -8.89
C ARG A 61 -10.11 14.32 -8.85
N ASP A 62 -10.11 14.96 -10.02
CA ASP A 62 -9.96 16.41 -10.13
C ASP A 62 -11.24 17.16 -9.72
N ALA A 63 -11.19 18.50 -9.77
CA ALA A 63 -12.32 19.35 -9.45
C ALA A 63 -13.55 19.14 -10.37
N SER A 64 -13.37 18.56 -11.55
CA SER A 64 -14.47 18.20 -12.48
C SER A 64 -15.07 16.82 -12.17
N GLY A 65 -14.49 16.08 -11.21
CA GLY A 65 -14.89 14.74 -10.83
C GLY A 65 -14.31 13.64 -11.73
N LYS A 66 -13.43 13.98 -12.67
CA LYS A 66 -12.73 13.01 -13.52
C LYS A 66 -11.63 12.35 -12.71
N GLY A 67 -11.64 11.01 -12.69
CA GLY A 67 -10.58 10.26 -12.05
C GLY A 67 -9.28 10.31 -12.84
N LEU A 68 -8.19 10.62 -12.15
CA LEU A 68 -6.87 10.80 -12.74
C LEU A 68 -5.85 9.80 -12.22
N VAL A 69 -5.97 9.37 -10.96
CA VAL A 69 -5.03 8.43 -10.33
C VAL A 69 -5.79 7.42 -9.48
N SER A 70 -5.43 6.14 -9.61
CA SER A 70 -5.96 5.06 -8.78
C SER A 70 -4.80 4.41 -8.01
N PRO A 71 -4.49 4.86 -6.79
CA PRO A 71 -3.45 4.25 -5.97
C PRO A 71 -3.89 2.88 -5.42
N ASP A 72 -2.93 2.04 -5.03
CA ASP A 72 -3.22 0.74 -4.40
C ASP A 72 -4.05 0.89 -3.12
N LEU A 73 -3.70 1.89 -2.31
CA LEU A 73 -4.33 2.17 -1.02
C LEU A 73 -4.47 3.68 -0.81
N ALA A 74 -5.65 4.12 -0.40
CA ALA A 74 -5.94 5.53 -0.12
C ALA A 74 -6.53 5.73 1.28
N CYS A 75 -6.04 6.73 1.99
CA CYS A 75 -6.63 7.27 3.21
C CYS A 75 -7.27 8.62 2.89
N VAL A 76 -8.59 8.60 2.72
CA VAL A 76 -9.37 9.76 2.26
C VAL A 76 -9.34 10.90 3.29
N ASP A 77 -9.43 10.56 4.57
CA ASP A 77 -9.51 11.54 5.68
C ASP A 77 -8.29 12.47 5.76
N TYR A 78 -7.12 11.99 5.28
CA TYR A 78 -5.85 12.72 5.33
C TYR A 78 -5.21 12.86 3.94
N GLN A 79 -6.00 12.68 2.87
CA GLN A 79 -5.57 12.78 1.47
C GLN A 79 -4.19 12.12 1.24
N THR A 80 -4.01 10.90 1.78
CA THR A 80 -2.72 10.20 1.73
C THR A 80 -2.90 8.90 0.96
N CYS A 81 -2.03 8.61 0.01
CA CYS A 81 -2.04 7.34 -0.72
C CYS A 81 -0.73 6.58 -0.54
N ALA A 82 -0.83 5.25 -0.51
CA ALA A 82 0.31 4.36 -0.42
C ALA A 82 0.31 3.43 -1.63
N GLU A 83 1.48 3.29 -2.25
CA GLU A 83 1.67 2.45 -3.42
C GLU A 83 2.84 1.50 -3.22
N TYR A 84 2.69 0.27 -3.71
CA TYR A 84 3.73 -0.71 -3.70
C TYR A 84 4.53 -0.69 -5.00
N ASP A 85 5.79 -0.27 -4.93
CA ASP A 85 6.71 -0.37 -6.06
C ASP A 85 7.39 -1.76 -6.07
N GLY A 86 6.90 -2.61 -6.96
CA GLY A 86 7.43 -3.95 -7.21
C GLY A 86 8.76 -3.99 -7.98
N GLY A 87 9.33 -2.85 -8.36
CA GLY A 87 10.56 -2.75 -9.15
C GLY A 87 10.41 -3.28 -10.57
N HIS A 88 9.21 -3.15 -11.16
CA HIS A 88 8.93 -3.65 -12.50
C HIS A 88 9.54 -2.74 -13.56
N HIS A 89 10.33 -3.35 -14.46
CA HIS A 89 10.99 -2.82 -15.65
C HIS A 89 11.13 -1.29 -15.70
N PHE A 90 12.30 -0.80 -15.25
CA PHE A 90 12.79 0.58 -15.38
C PHE A 90 12.99 1.01 -16.84
N THR A 91 11.95 0.92 -17.68
CA THR A 91 12.01 1.55 -19.00
C THR A 91 11.81 3.06 -18.85
N PRO A 92 12.45 3.89 -19.68
CA PRO A 92 12.26 5.34 -19.63
C PRO A 92 10.80 5.76 -19.74
N GLU A 93 10.00 5.03 -20.52
CA GLU A 93 8.58 5.34 -20.74
C GLU A 93 7.74 5.09 -19.47
N GLN A 94 8.03 4.02 -18.74
CA GLN A 94 7.35 3.74 -17.48
C GLN A 94 7.73 4.77 -16.41
N GLN A 95 9.02 5.13 -16.33
CA GLN A 95 9.49 6.17 -15.41
C GLN A 95 8.82 7.53 -15.68
N SER A 96 8.67 7.90 -16.95
CA SER A 96 7.98 9.15 -17.32
C SER A 96 6.51 9.12 -16.89
N LYS A 97 5.81 7.99 -17.08
CA LYS A 97 4.42 7.86 -16.64
C LYS A 97 4.27 7.90 -15.13
N ASP A 98 5.16 7.23 -14.41
CA ASP A 98 5.15 7.23 -12.94
C ASP A 98 5.43 8.64 -12.42
N HIS A 99 6.40 9.35 -13.00
CA HIS A 99 6.68 10.75 -12.69
C HIS A 99 5.46 11.66 -12.91
N ASP A 100 4.80 11.56 -14.06
CA ASP A 100 3.63 12.39 -14.36
C ASP A 100 2.45 12.06 -13.43
N ARG A 101 2.27 10.79 -13.08
CA ARG A 101 1.25 10.33 -12.13
C ARG A 101 1.53 10.85 -10.72
N ASP A 102 2.78 10.83 -10.28
CA ASP A 102 3.20 11.37 -8.98
C ASP A 102 2.96 12.90 -8.94
N TYR A 103 3.30 13.61 -10.03
CA TYR A 103 3.02 15.04 -10.17
C TYR A 103 1.53 15.36 -10.06
N ILE A 104 0.67 14.63 -10.78
CA ILE A 104 -0.79 14.81 -10.72
C ILE A 104 -1.33 14.52 -9.31
N THR A 105 -0.84 13.45 -8.67
CA THR A 105 -1.24 13.10 -7.29
C THR A 105 -0.96 14.25 -6.33
N GLN A 106 0.23 14.84 -6.44
CA GLN A 106 0.61 15.99 -5.64
C GLN A 106 -0.22 17.24 -5.97
N ASP A 107 -0.47 17.54 -7.25
CA ASP A 107 -1.29 18.68 -7.70
C ASP A 107 -2.73 18.61 -7.16
N LEU A 108 -3.27 17.39 -7.06
CA LEU A 108 -4.58 17.13 -6.44
C LEU A 108 -4.57 17.21 -4.90
N GLY A 109 -3.43 17.57 -4.30
CA GLY A 109 -3.26 17.76 -2.86
C GLY A 109 -3.07 16.46 -2.08
N TRP A 110 -2.71 15.36 -2.75
CA TRP A 110 -2.49 14.08 -2.09
C TRP A 110 -1.02 13.87 -1.69
N HIS A 111 -0.82 13.29 -0.52
CA HIS A 111 0.49 12.88 -0.01
C HIS A 111 0.75 11.42 -0.34
N GLN A 112 1.63 11.18 -1.30
CA GLN A 112 1.97 9.83 -1.76
C GLN A 112 3.15 9.25 -0.97
N VAL A 113 3.08 7.96 -0.64
CA VAL A 113 4.20 7.17 -0.14
C VAL A 113 4.42 5.95 -1.01
N LEU A 114 5.62 5.87 -1.60
CA LEU A 114 6.10 4.68 -2.31
C LEU A 114 6.75 3.71 -1.30
N ILE A 115 6.26 2.47 -1.27
CA ILE A 115 6.79 1.37 -0.47
C ILE A 115 7.34 0.32 -1.41
N ASN A 116 8.66 0.13 -1.39
CA ASN A 116 9.29 -0.88 -2.24
C ASN A 116 9.61 -2.18 -1.50
N ASN A 117 10.13 -3.16 -2.23
CA ASN A 117 10.52 -4.45 -1.66
C ASN A 117 11.58 -4.34 -0.54
N ASN A 118 12.48 -3.36 -0.59
CA ASN A 118 13.50 -3.17 0.46
C ASN A 118 12.87 -2.64 1.75
N ASP A 119 11.88 -1.74 1.65
CA ASP A 119 11.12 -1.27 2.81
C ASP A 119 10.35 -2.43 3.46
N MET A 120 9.69 -3.25 2.65
CA MET A 120 8.98 -4.44 3.12
C MET A 120 9.92 -5.43 3.83
N LYS A 121 11.17 -5.58 3.35
CA LYS A 121 12.21 -6.43 3.97
C LYS A 121 12.78 -5.82 5.26
N ALA A 122 12.94 -4.51 5.31
CA ALA A 122 13.42 -3.79 6.50
C ALA A 122 12.39 -3.80 7.66
N GLY A 123 11.16 -4.20 7.35
CA GLY A 123 10.15 -4.62 8.31
C GLY A 123 9.05 -3.58 8.52
N GLU A 124 7.98 -4.02 9.19
CA GLU A 124 6.73 -3.28 9.35
C GLU A 124 6.94 -1.88 9.96
N GLN A 125 7.87 -1.72 10.91
CA GLN A 125 8.18 -0.40 11.46
C GLN A 125 8.61 0.60 10.37
N VAL A 126 9.39 0.19 9.36
CA VAL A 126 9.84 1.08 8.29
C VAL A 126 8.64 1.54 7.47
N VAL A 127 7.84 0.59 7.00
CA VAL A 127 6.62 0.83 6.22
C VAL A 127 5.67 1.76 6.96
N ILE A 128 5.31 1.42 8.20
CA ILE A 128 4.37 2.21 9.02
C ILE A 128 4.90 3.60 9.31
N THR A 129 6.20 3.76 9.58
CA THR A 129 6.79 5.08 9.84
C THR A 129 6.77 5.96 8.60
N LYS A 130 7.06 5.40 7.41
CA LYS A 130 6.98 6.16 6.15
C LYS A 130 5.55 6.63 5.86
N ILE A 131 4.57 5.74 6.00
CA ILE A 131 3.16 6.08 5.81
C ILE A 131 2.70 7.11 6.85
N ALA A 132 3.06 6.92 8.12
CA ALA A 132 2.76 7.87 9.20
C ALA A 132 3.25 9.29 8.90
N ARG A 133 4.42 9.44 8.27
CA ARG A 133 4.96 10.76 7.90
C ARG A 133 4.11 11.46 6.84
N MET A 134 3.60 10.72 5.84
CA MET A 134 2.70 11.30 4.83
C MET A 134 1.32 11.62 5.41
N LEU A 135 0.80 10.78 6.30
CA LEU A 135 -0.43 11.08 7.04
C LEU A 135 -0.30 12.36 7.88
N VAL A 136 0.84 12.56 8.55
CA VAL A 136 1.11 13.80 9.30
C VAL A 136 1.17 15.01 8.37
N ALA A 137 1.71 14.87 7.15
CA ALA A 137 1.67 15.94 6.16
C ALA A 137 0.23 16.30 5.78
N GLY A 138 -0.66 15.30 5.72
CA GLY A 138 -2.11 15.47 5.54
C GLY A 138 -2.89 15.88 6.80
N GLY A 139 -2.21 16.27 7.88
CA GLY A 139 -2.84 16.78 9.10
C GLY A 139 -3.19 15.75 10.18
N TRP A 140 -2.76 14.48 10.04
CA TRP A 140 -2.97 13.48 11.07
C TRP A 140 -2.14 13.77 12.33
N ALA A 141 -2.77 13.69 13.51
CA ALA A 141 -2.17 14.11 14.78
C ALA A 141 -1.02 13.20 15.31
N ASP A 142 -0.83 12.00 14.75
CA ASP A 142 0.18 11.00 15.17
C ASP A 142 0.30 10.81 16.71
N THR A 143 -0.82 10.50 17.37
CA THR A 143 -0.89 10.34 18.84
C THR A 143 0.04 9.26 19.39
N ARG A 144 0.42 8.29 18.56
CA ARG A 144 1.33 7.17 18.89
C ARG A 144 2.79 7.44 18.50
N LYS A 145 3.11 8.63 17.98
CA LYS A 145 4.45 9.05 17.56
C LYS A 145 5.09 8.07 16.56
N LEU A 146 4.29 7.47 15.68
CA LEU A 146 4.74 6.54 14.65
C LEU A 146 5.64 7.24 13.63
N ALA A 147 5.30 8.48 13.23
CA ALA A 147 6.08 9.24 12.25
C ALA A 147 7.47 9.65 12.76
N ARG A 148 7.59 9.79 14.09
CA ARG A 148 8.84 10.18 14.80
C ARG A 148 9.80 9.04 15.05
N ARG A 149 9.43 7.79 14.74
CA ARG A 149 10.32 6.65 14.92
C ARG A 149 11.55 6.80 14.04
N SER A 150 12.71 6.44 14.59
CA SER A 150 13.95 6.45 13.84
C SER A 150 13.92 5.36 12.77
N LEU A 151 14.31 5.74 11.56
CA LEU A 151 14.61 4.84 10.45
C LEU A 151 16.12 4.73 10.19
N LYS A 152 16.94 5.33 11.07
CA LYS A 152 18.40 5.22 11.00
C LYS A 152 18.79 3.74 11.03
N ASP A 153 19.77 3.38 10.20
CA ASP A 153 20.30 2.02 10.03
C ASP A 153 19.31 0.98 9.45
N ARG A 154 18.07 1.40 9.16
CA ARG A 154 17.01 0.56 8.57
C ARG A 154 16.76 0.85 7.09
N LEU A 155 17.20 2.02 6.61
CA LEU A 155 17.09 2.39 5.20
C LEU A 155 18.37 2.05 4.45
N ASN A 156 18.21 1.62 3.21
CA ASN A 156 19.33 1.36 2.31
C ASN A 156 19.80 2.70 1.70
N THR A 157 20.56 3.48 2.46
CA THR A 157 21.22 4.69 1.96
C THR A 157 22.62 4.35 1.47
N ARG A 158 23.12 5.10 0.47
CA ARG A 158 24.53 5.08 0.08
C ARG A 158 25.40 5.32 1.32
N LYS A 159 26.48 4.56 1.46
CA LYS A 159 27.41 4.57 2.63
C LYS A 159 28.78 5.17 2.29
N ASP A 160 28.97 5.62 1.07
CA ASP A 160 30.22 6.01 0.41
C ASP A 160 30.43 7.52 0.36
N TYR A 161 30.20 8.22 1.48
CA TYR A 161 30.60 9.62 1.66
C TYR A 161 31.84 9.74 2.57
N GLU A 162 32.84 8.88 2.35
CA GLU A 162 34.19 9.05 2.92
C GLU A 162 35.17 9.54 1.85
#